data_AF-A0A2E3DND3-F1
#
_entry.id   AF-A0A2E3DND3-F1
#
_cell.length_a   1.000
_cell.length_b   1.000
_cell.length_c   1.000
_cell.angle_alpha   90.00
_cell.angle_beta   90.00
_cell.angle_gamma   90.00
#
_symmetry.space_group_name_H-M   'P 1'
#
loop_
_entity.id
_entity.type
_entity.pdbx_description
1 polymer ?
#
loop_
_entity_poly.entity_id
_entity_poly.type
_entity_poly.pdbx_seq_one_letter_code
_entity_poly.pdbx_strand_id
1 'polypeptide(L)' 'MAGMAILSTVSFSQQPGRQPSVQFPQVTQLVGKQLPDIKVLDSQGNPMSTSDLRGRHTVLVFGCLT' A
#
# COMPACT_ATOMS: atom_id res chain seq x y z
N MET A 1 -6.98 -7.35 60.59
CA MET A 1 -7.68 -6.94 59.36
C MET A 1 -6.65 -6.22 58.50
N ALA A 2 -5.83 -6.98 57.76
CA ALA A 2 -4.71 -6.42 56.98
C ALA A 2 -5.16 -6.22 55.53
N GLY A 3 -5.01 -4.99 55.03
CA GLY A 3 -5.42 -4.57 53.70
C GLY A 3 -4.45 -5.03 52.61
N MET A 4 -5.00 -5.38 51.46
CA MET A 4 -4.28 -5.63 50.21
C MET A 4 -4.95 -4.80 49.12
N ALA A 5 -4.37 -3.64 48.82
CA ALA A 5 -4.75 -2.84 47.66
C ALA A 5 -4.05 -3.43 46.44
N ILE A 6 -4.80 -4.12 45.58
CA ILE A 6 -4.31 -4.68 44.33
C ILE A 6 -4.25 -3.52 43.32
N LEU A 7 -3.04 -3.03 43.05
CA LEU A 7 -2.80 -1.98 42.07
C LEU A 7 -2.87 -2.61 40.67
N SER A 8 -4.05 -2.59 40.05
CA SER A 8 -4.26 -3.04 38.67
C SER A 8 -3.64 -2.03 37.70
N THR A 9 -2.42 -2.28 37.24
CA THR A 9 -1.79 -1.54 36.14
C THR A 9 -2.52 -1.87 34.84
N VAL A 10 -3.40 -0.96 34.41
CA VAL A 10 -3.97 -0.99 33.06
C VAL A 10 -2.90 -0.53 32.05
N SER A 11 -2.36 -1.47 31.28
CA SER A 11 -1.48 -1.15 30.16
C SER A 11 -2.33 -0.75 28.94
N PHE A 12 -2.36 0.53 28.60
CA PHE A 12 -2.89 1.00 27.31
C PHE A 12 -1.83 0.73 26.24
N SER A 13 -2.01 -0.31 25.43
CA SER A 13 -1.22 -0.49 24.20
C SER A 13 -1.68 0.54 23.17
N GLN A 14 -0.83 1.53 22.86
CA GLN A 14 -1.06 2.45 21.74
C GLN A 14 -1.06 1.64 20.43
N GLN A 15 -2.23 1.55 19.78
CA GLN A 15 -2.32 1.03 18.41
C GLN A 15 -1.52 1.96 17.49
N PRO A 16 -0.52 1.45 16.74
CA PRO A 16 0.21 2.25 15.77
C PRO A 16 -0.79 2.91 14.82
N GLY A 17 -0.70 4.24 14.72
CA GLY A 17 -1.64 5.05 13.96
C GLY A 17 -1.87 4.51 12.56
N ARG A 18 -3.13 4.20 12.26
CA ARG A 18 -3.59 3.95 10.89
C ARG A 18 -3.26 5.20 10.07
N GLN A 19 -2.25 5.12 9.22
CA GLN A 19 -1.91 6.21 8.30
C GLN A 19 -3.18 6.59 7.51
N PRO A 20 -3.51 7.89 7.40
CA PRO A 20 -4.64 8.31 6.58
C PRO A 20 -4.44 7.77 5.17
N SER A 21 -5.45 7.06 4.66
CA SER A 21 -5.48 6.69 3.24
C SER A 21 -5.49 7.99 2.44
N VAL A 22 -4.37 8.36 1.84
CA VAL A 22 -4.30 9.52 0.94
C VAL A 22 -5.27 9.25 -0.20
N GLN A 23 -6.29 10.09 -0.32
CA GLN A 23 -7.25 9.98 -1.40
C GLN A 23 -6.72 10.73 -2.61
N PHE A 24 -6.73 10.08 -3.77
CA PHE A 24 -6.38 10.68 -5.04
C PHE A 24 -7.61 10.68 -5.96
N PRO A 25 -8.48 11.70 -5.87
CA PRO A 25 -9.75 11.75 -6.61
C PRO A 25 -9.59 11.52 -8.12
N GLN A 26 -8.52 12.07 -8.70
CA GLN A 26 -8.14 11.88 -10.10
C GLN A 26 -7.85 10.42 -10.48
N VAL A 27 -7.33 9.62 -9.55
CA VAL A 27 -6.99 8.20 -9.78
C VAL A 27 -8.22 7.32 -9.61
N THR A 28 -9.09 7.64 -8.64
CA THR A 28 -10.33 6.89 -8.44
C THR A 28 -11.24 6.90 -9.67
N GLN A 29 -11.20 7.96 -10.48
CA GLN A 29 -11.93 8.05 -11.75
C GLN A 29 -11.37 7.15 -12.86
N LEU A 30 -10.19 6.55 -12.66
CA LEU A 30 -9.54 5.65 -13.62
C LEU A 30 -9.85 4.18 -13.37
N VAL A 31 -10.49 3.84 -12.24
CA VAL A 31 -10.89 2.46 -11.93
C VAL A 31 -11.85 1.93 -13.00
N GLY A 32 -11.57 0.74 -13.52
CA GLY A 32 -12.34 0.12 -14.61
C GLY A 32 -11.99 0.62 -16.02
N LYS A 33 -11.17 1.68 -16.16
CA LYS A 33 -10.63 2.09 -17.45
C LYS A 33 -9.45 1.18 -17.84
N GLN A 34 -9.20 1.10 -19.14
CA GLN A 34 -8.05 0.37 -19.66
C GLN A 34 -6.74 0.99 -19.15
N LEU A 35 -5.83 0.14 -18.68
CA LEU A 35 -4.47 0.55 -18.29
C LEU A 35 -3.75 1.12 -19.53
N PRO A 36 -3.17 2.33 -19.46
CA PRO A 36 -2.31 2.85 -20.51
C PRO A 36 -1.14 1.90 -20.80
N ASP A 37 -0.76 1.79 -22.07
CA ASP A 37 0.44 1.05 -22.42
C ASP A 37 1.68 1.90 -22.08
N ILE A 38 2.51 1.39 -21.17
CA ILE A 38 3.71 2.07 -20.68
C ILE A 38 4.90 1.19 -20.99
N LYS A 39 5.94 1.78 -21.59
CA LYS A 39 7.22 1.14 -21.85
C LYS A 39 8.19 1.48 -20.73
N VAL A 40 8.77 0.46 -20.11
CA VAL A 40 9.76 0.58 -19.03
C VAL A 40 10.96 -0.32 -19.35
N LEU A 41 12.05 -0.10 -18.63
CA LEU A 41 13.17 -1.04 -18.62
C LEU A 41 13.07 -1.91 -17.37
N ASP A 42 13.30 -3.21 -17.53
CA ASP A 42 13.40 -4.13 -16.39
C ASP A 42 14.75 -3.98 -15.66
N SER A 43 14.95 -4.78 -14.61
CA SER A 43 16.19 -4.79 -13.82
C SER A 43 17.45 -5.17 -14.60
N GLN A 44 17.32 -5.79 -15.77
CA GLN A 44 18.41 -6.19 -16.65
C GLN A 44 18.60 -5.18 -17.81
N GLY A 45 17.78 -4.12 -17.87
CA GLY A 45 17.80 -3.13 -18.94
C GLY A 45 17.03 -3.54 -20.19
N ASN A 46 16.26 -4.64 -20.16
CA ASN A 46 15.44 -5.05 -21.29
C ASN A 46 14.16 -4.21 -21.37
N PRO A 47 13.69 -3.87 -22.57
CA PRO A 47 12.40 -3.21 -22.75
C PRO A 47 11.25 -4.14 -22.35
N MET A 48 10.31 -3.62 -21.57
CA MET A 48 9.06 -4.25 -21.17
C MET A 48 7.90 -3.28 -21.41
N SER A 49 6.76 -3.77 -21.92
CA SER A 49 5.52 -3.00 -22.04
C SER A 49 4.44 -3.54 -21.10
N THR A 50 3.58 -2.67 -20.57
CA THR A 50 2.43 -3.14 -19.76
C THR A 50 1.43 -3.95 -20.59
N SER A 51 1.40 -3.78 -21.92
CA SER A 51 0.64 -4.64 -22.84
C SER A 51 1.08 -6.11 -22.83
N ASP A 52 2.32 -6.42 -22.47
CA ASP A 52 2.83 -7.80 -22.34
C ASP A 52 2.22 -8.53 -21.12
N LEU A 53 1.63 -7.79 -20.19
CA LEU A 53 1.02 -8.31 -18.95
C LEU A 53 -0.47 -8.69 -19.12
N ARG A 54 -1.03 -8.50 -20.31
CA ARG A 54 -2.43 -8.82 -20.61
C ARG A 54 -2.74 -10.30 -20.35
N GLY A 55 -3.96 -10.57 -19.88
CA GLY A 55 -4.39 -11.92 -19.49
C GLY A 55 -3.88 -12.37 -18.12
N ARG A 56 -3.08 -11.55 -17.42
CA ARG A 56 -2.63 -11.82 -16.05
C ARG A 56 -3.18 -10.77 -15.09
N HIS A 57 -3.59 -11.21 -13.90
CA HIS A 57 -3.85 -10.29 -12.80
C HIS A 57 -2.51 -9.73 -12.33
N THR A 58 -2.32 -8.42 -12.49
CA THR A 58 -1.05 -7.75 -12.29
C THR A 58 -1.20 -6.67 -11.22
N VAL A 59 -0.31 -6.66 -10.23
CA VAL A 59 -0.20 -5.58 -9.24
C VAL A 59 1.01 -4.72 -9.60
N LEU A 60 0.79 -3.44 -9.90
CA LEU A 60 1.86 -2.48 -10.17
C LEU A 60 2.06 -1.59 -8.95
N VAL A 61 3.29 -1.54 -8.44
CA VAL A 61 3.67 -0.71 -7.30
C VAL A 61 4.67 0.33 -7.78
N PHE A 62 4.30 1.60 -7.68
CA PHE A 62 5.20 2.72 -7.94
C PHE A 62 5.77 3.21 -6.62
N GLY A 63 7.10 3.19 -6.51
CA GLY A 63 7.83 3.75 -5.39
C GLY A 63 8.87 4.76 -5.88
N CYS A 64 9.33 5.63 -4.99
CA CYS A 64 10.56 6.37 -5.23
C CYS A 64 11.76 5.46 -4.92
N LEU A 65 12.83 5.60 -5.69
CA LEU A 65 14.12 4.94 -5.46
C LEU A 65 15.00 5.71 -4.45
N THR A 66 14.45 6.76 -3.84
CA THR A 66 15.14 7.73 -2.98
C THR A 66 14.39 7.92 -1.68
#